data_AF-A0A259HC62-F1
#
_entry.id   AF-A0A259HC62-F1
#
_cell.length_a   1.000
_cell.length_b   1.000
_cell.length_c   1.000
_cell.angle_alpha   90.00
_cell.angle_beta   90.00
_cell.angle_gamma   90.00
#
_symmetry.space_group_name_H-M   'P 1'
#
loop_
_entity.id
_entity.type
_entity.pdbx_description
1 polymer ?
#
loop_
_entity_poly.entity_id
_entity_poly.type
_entity_poly.pdbx_seq_one_letter_code
_entity_poly.pdbx_strand_id
1 'polypeptide(L)'
;MSKSLLTDLFSILFIGVAFVVPQAYHDALLFTGLFALSGAVTNQLAIHMLFEKVPFLYGSGVIEKNFDTFKLSIKEMMMKQFFTKEQLEAFFHKEEQKIDLVPLVENTDFSPAFDALSKTVMESKFGGAVSLFGGESALEGLREPFSNKLRSAVSAIVSSSVFKAQLEHHIQGSALSEDMLVSIDELITKRLEELSPAMVKALVQELIKEHLGWLVVWGGVFGGLIGLLSAVVF
;
A
#
# COMPACT_ATOMS: atom_id res chain seq x y z
N MET A 1 29.37 16.05 -4.92
CA MET A 1 29.91 16.57 -3.65
C MET A 1 28.76 16.81 -2.70
N SER A 2 28.85 16.42 -1.43
CA SER A 2 27.80 16.77 -0.48
C SER A 2 27.79 18.29 -0.29
N LYS A 3 26.58 18.87 -0.24
CA LYS A 3 26.39 20.31 -0.02
C LYS A 3 27.03 20.78 1.30
N SER A 4 27.18 19.86 2.26
CA SER A 4 27.90 20.07 3.53
C SER A 4 29.38 20.38 3.32
N LEU A 5 30.11 19.60 2.50
CA LEU A 5 31.55 19.76 2.29
C LEU A 5 31.90 21.13 1.72
N LEU A 6 31.03 21.69 0.88
CA LEU A 6 31.23 23.04 0.34
C LEU A 6 31.17 24.09 1.46
N THR A 7 30.22 23.93 2.38
CA THR A 7 30.01 24.85 3.51
C THR A 7 31.19 24.77 4.49
N ASP A 8 31.68 23.56 4.78
CA ASP A 8 32.84 23.34 5.62
C ASP A 8 34.11 23.95 4.99
N LEU A 9 34.30 23.73 3.68
CA LEU A 9 35.44 24.28 2.95
C LEU A 9 35.45 25.81 2.97
N PHE A 10 34.31 26.45 2.72
CA PHE A 10 34.22 27.92 2.79
C PHE A 10 34.46 28.43 4.21
N SER A 11 33.90 27.76 5.22
CA SER A 11 34.09 28.17 6.62
C SER A 11 35.56 28.09 7.03
N ILE A 12 36.24 26.99 6.68
CA ILE A 12 37.68 26.82 6.92
C ILE A 12 38.50 27.85 6.13
N LEU A 13 38.10 28.15 4.89
CA LEU A 13 38.76 29.17 4.07
C LEU A 13 38.66 30.55 4.73
N PHE A 14 37.49 30.93 5.23
CA PHE A 14 37.31 32.20 5.96
C PHE A 14 38.22 32.28 7.20
N ILE A 15 38.31 31.18 7.98
CA ILE A 15 39.22 31.10 9.12
C ILE A 15 40.68 31.27 8.67
N GLY A 16 41.11 30.56 7.62
CA GLY A 16 42.48 30.63 7.12
C GLY A 16 42.86 32.01 6.57
N VAL A 17 41.95 32.62 5.81
CA VAL A 17 42.14 33.97 5.24
C VAL A 17 42.20 35.03 6.33
N ALA A 18 41.48 34.86 7.44
CA ALA A 18 41.53 35.80 8.57
C ALA A 18 42.97 36.05 9.08
N PHE A 19 43.86 35.06 9.02
CA PHE A 19 45.25 35.19 9.48
C PHE A 19 46.20 35.89 8.48
N VAL A 20 45.76 36.13 7.25
CA VAL A 20 46.58 36.76 6.19
C VAL A 20 46.13 38.18 5.88
N VAL A 21 44.89 38.54 6.23
CA VAL A 21 44.26 39.84 5.94
C VAL A 21 44.64 40.87 7.02
N PRO A 22 44.66 42.19 6.70
CA PRO A 22 44.95 43.24 7.68
C PRO A 22 44.06 43.17 8.92
N GLN A 23 44.61 43.63 10.05
CA GLN A 23 43.99 43.55 11.37
C GLN A 23 42.56 44.12 11.44
N ALA A 24 42.24 45.10 10.60
CA ALA A 24 40.90 45.70 10.51
C ALA A 24 39.78 44.73 10.07
N TYR A 25 40.11 43.63 9.39
CA TYR A 25 39.13 42.63 8.94
C TYR A 25 39.33 41.25 9.59
N HIS A 26 40.34 41.13 10.47
CA HIS A 26 40.71 39.87 11.11
C HIS A 26 39.53 39.26 11.87
N ASP A 27 38.97 40.03 12.81
CA ASP A 27 37.90 39.55 13.70
C ASP A 27 36.62 39.22 12.93
N ALA A 28 36.29 40.02 11.92
CA ALA A 28 35.15 39.78 11.04
C ALA A 28 35.26 38.45 10.30
N LEU A 29 36.38 38.19 9.63
CA LEU A 29 36.59 36.94 8.89
C LEU A 29 36.70 35.73 9.83
N LEU A 30 37.36 35.90 10.98
CA LEU A 30 37.55 34.84 11.96
C LEU A 30 36.22 34.41 12.60
N PHE A 31 35.42 35.36 13.10
CA PHE A 31 34.12 35.05 13.70
C PHE A 31 33.12 34.54 12.67
N THR A 32 33.08 35.12 11.46
CA THR A 32 32.27 34.56 10.36
C THR A 32 32.64 33.11 10.08
N GLY A 33 33.93 32.80 9.94
CA GLY A 33 34.38 31.44 9.67
C GLY A 33 34.09 30.45 10.81
N LEU A 34 34.36 30.85 12.07
CA LEU A 34 34.15 30.01 13.25
C LEU A 34 32.66 29.72 13.50
N PHE A 35 31.80 30.74 13.42
CA PHE A 35 30.37 30.55 13.62
C PHE A 35 29.73 29.81 12.44
N ALA A 36 30.17 30.04 11.20
CA ALA A 36 29.72 29.27 10.04
C ALA A 36 30.10 27.79 10.20
N LEU A 37 31.35 27.49 10.60
CA LEU A 37 31.79 26.11 10.84
C LEU A 37 31.01 25.47 11.98
N SER A 38 30.82 26.17 13.09
CA SER A 38 30.05 25.69 14.24
C SER A 38 28.60 25.37 13.85
N GLY A 39 27.94 26.24 13.09
CA GLY A 39 26.59 26.03 12.59
C GLY A 39 26.48 24.82 11.65
N ALA A 40 27.43 24.68 10.72
CA ALA A 40 27.48 23.55 9.80
C ALA A 40 27.71 22.22 10.54
N VAL A 41 28.69 22.17 11.45
CA VAL A 41 29.02 20.97 12.24
C VAL A 41 27.89 20.57 13.16
N THR A 42 27.29 21.53 13.89
CA THR A 42 26.14 21.27 14.76
C THR A 42 25.00 20.65 13.96
N ASN A 43 24.78 21.15 12.75
CA ASN A 43 23.71 20.65 11.93
C ASN A 43 23.99 19.28 11.29
N GLN A 44 25.24 19.03 10.90
CA GLN A 44 25.66 17.70 10.47
C GLN A 44 25.49 16.67 11.59
N LEU A 45 25.83 17.06 12.83
CA LEU A 45 25.59 16.23 14.02
C LEU A 45 24.09 16.00 14.24
N ALA A 46 23.27 17.03 14.09
CA ALA A 46 21.82 16.92 14.19
C ALA A 46 21.23 15.94 13.15
N ILE A 47 21.71 15.99 11.91
CA ILE A 47 21.32 15.03 10.87
C ILE A 47 21.78 13.62 11.24
N HIS A 48 23.02 13.47 11.70
CA HIS A 48 23.55 12.17 12.10
C HIS A 48 22.75 11.56 13.27
N MET A 49 22.41 12.35 14.29
CA MET A 49 21.64 11.87 15.45
C MET A 49 20.19 11.54 15.12
N LEU A 50 19.61 12.02 14.01
CA LEU A 50 18.27 11.58 13.58
C LEU A 50 18.28 10.08 13.25
N PHE A 51 19.34 9.61 12.59
CA PHE A 51 19.44 8.26 12.06
C PHE A 51 20.23 7.31 12.95
N GLU A 52 21.26 7.79 13.62
CA GLU A 52 22.19 6.98 14.42
C GLU A 52 22.10 7.34 15.90
N LYS A 53 22.23 6.33 16.76
CA LYS A 53 22.30 6.53 18.20
C LYS A 53 23.71 6.96 18.59
N VAL A 54 23.83 8.18 19.13
CA VAL A 54 25.10 8.74 19.56
C VAL A 54 25.16 8.69 21.10
N PRO A 55 26.21 8.12 21.70
CA PRO A 55 26.35 8.09 23.15
C PRO A 55 26.40 9.53 23.70
N PHE A 56 25.82 9.74 24.89
CA PHE A 56 25.74 11.04 25.59
C PHE A 56 24.84 12.11 24.96
N LEU A 57 24.31 11.92 23.75
CA LEU A 57 23.36 12.85 23.14
C LEU A 57 21.92 12.34 23.26
N TYR A 58 21.14 12.98 24.12
CA TYR A 58 19.71 12.72 24.26
C TYR A 58 18.98 13.05 22.96
N GLY A 59 18.02 12.19 22.59
CA GLY A 59 17.27 12.35 21.35
C GLY A 59 18.03 11.89 20.11
N SER A 60 19.10 11.09 20.24
CA SER A 60 19.72 10.42 19.10
C SER A 60 19.02 9.10 18.73
N GLY A 61 19.12 8.67 17.48
CA GLY A 61 18.47 7.49 16.92
C GLY A 61 16.94 7.60 16.86
N VAL A 62 16.39 8.79 16.64
CA VAL A 62 14.93 9.04 16.70
C VAL A 62 14.16 8.15 15.73
N ILE A 63 14.68 7.95 14.51
CA ILE A 63 13.97 7.17 13.47
C ILE A 63 13.85 5.70 13.88
N GLU A 64 14.96 5.07 14.28
CA GLU A 64 14.94 3.68 14.74
C GLU A 64 14.10 3.51 16.02
N LYS A 65 14.14 4.49 16.93
CA LYS A 65 13.36 4.46 18.17
C LYS A 65 11.84 4.54 17.94
N ASN A 66 11.39 5.21 16.87
CA ASN A 66 9.98 5.36 16.53
C ASN A 66 9.51 4.36 15.46
N PHE A 67 10.25 3.27 15.27
CA PHE A 67 9.96 2.24 14.26
C PHE A 67 8.51 1.73 14.31
N ASP A 68 7.97 1.47 15.50
CA ASP A 68 6.58 1.01 15.65
C ASP A 68 5.56 2.05 15.18
N THR A 69 5.80 3.33 15.47
CA THR A 69 4.98 4.44 14.99
C THR A 69 4.99 4.54 13.46
N PHE A 70 6.15 4.32 12.84
CA PHE A 70 6.28 4.29 11.38
C PHE A 70 5.47 3.13 10.78
N LYS A 71 5.57 1.91 11.32
CA LYS A 71 4.75 0.78 10.86
C LYS A 71 3.26 1.11 10.93
N LEU A 72 2.80 1.64 12.07
CA LEU A 72 1.39 1.99 12.25
C LEU A 72 0.94 3.07 11.25
N SER A 73 1.78 4.09 11.02
CA SER A 73 1.47 5.17 10.08
C SER A 73 1.40 4.67 8.63
N ILE A 74 2.27 3.73 8.24
CA ILE A 74 2.20 3.09 6.91
C ILE A 74 0.90 2.27 6.79
N LYS A 75 0.57 1.47 7.80
CA LYS A 75 -0.68 0.70 7.83
C LYS A 75 -1.89 1.60 7.66
N GLU A 76 -1.97 2.66 8.46
CA GLU A 76 -3.07 3.61 8.40
C GLU A 76 -3.14 4.31 7.04
N MET A 77 -2.01 4.73 6.48
CA MET A 77 -1.96 5.31 5.15
C MET A 77 -2.50 4.33 4.10
N MET A 78 -2.06 3.07 4.13
CA MET A 78 -2.53 2.06 3.18
C MET A 78 -4.04 1.83 3.28
N MET A 79 -4.55 1.59 4.48
CA MET A 79 -5.98 1.33 4.69
C MET A 79 -6.83 2.56 4.37
N LYS A 80 -6.44 3.76 4.81
CA LYS A 80 -7.24 4.99 4.63
C LYS A 80 -7.19 5.55 3.21
N GLN A 81 -6.12 5.32 2.45
CA GLN A 81 -5.94 5.94 1.13
C GLN A 81 -6.13 4.97 -0.04
N PHE A 82 -5.81 3.68 0.14
CA PHE A 82 -5.77 2.70 -0.95
C PHE A 82 -6.76 1.54 -0.81
N PHE A 83 -7.22 1.25 0.41
CA PHE A 83 -8.15 0.15 0.67
C PHE A 83 -9.36 0.66 1.46
N THR A 84 -10.09 1.62 0.88
CA THR A 84 -11.35 2.07 1.46
C THR A 84 -12.51 1.17 1.04
N LYS A 85 -13.59 1.21 1.81
CA LYS A 85 -14.81 0.45 1.50
C LYS A 85 -15.36 0.82 0.13
N GLU A 86 -15.38 2.11 -0.19
CA GLU A 86 -15.90 2.63 -1.46
C GLU A 86 -15.05 2.18 -2.66
N GLN A 87 -13.73 2.11 -2.50
CA GLN A 87 -12.83 1.64 -3.56
C GLN A 87 -13.03 0.14 -3.83
N LEU A 88 -13.24 -0.67 -2.79
CA LEU A 88 -13.52 -2.09 -2.94
C LEU A 88 -14.91 -2.35 -3.53
N GLU A 89 -15.93 -1.65 -3.08
CA GLU A 89 -17.27 -1.72 -3.67
C GLU A 89 -17.23 -1.37 -5.17
N ALA A 90 -16.52 -0.29 -5.53
CA ALA A 90 -16.32 0.09 -6.93
C ALA A 90 -15.54 -0.97 -7.74
N PHE A 91 -14.57 -1.64 -7.12
CA PHE A 91 -13.83 -2.74 -7.75
C PHE A 91 -14.75 -3.95 -8.03
N PHE A 92 -15.53 -4.39 -7.04
CA PHE A 92 -16.45 -5.52 -7.22
C PHE A 92 -17.50 -5.24 -8.29
N HIS A 93 -18.13 -4.06 -8.27
CA HIS A 93 -19.09 -3.66 -9.30
C HIS A 93 -18.47 -3.73 -10.71
N LYS A 94 -17.18 -3.43 -10.87
CA LYS A 94 -16.49 -3.52 -12.16
C LYS A 94 -16.17 -4.95 -12.58
N GLU A 95 -15.75 -5.81 -11.65
CA GLU A 95 -15.41 -7.20 -11.96
C GLU A 95 -16.66 -8.07 -12.16
N GLU A 96 -17.75 -7.80 -11.44
CA GLU A 96 -19.04 -8.48 -11.59
C GLU A 96 -19.61 -8.37 -13.01
N GLN A 97 -19.47 -7.20 -13.64
CA GLN A 97 -19.92 -6.99 -15.02
C GLN A 97 -19.22 -7.92 -16.04
N LYS A 98 -18.09 -8.52 -15.66
CA LYS A 98 -17.33 -9.45 -16.49
C LYS A 98 -17.65 -10.92 -16.18
N ILE A 99 -18.43 -11.20 -15.14
CA ILE A 99 -18.77 -12.58 -14.77
C ILE A 99 -19.77 -13.12 -15.80
N ASP A 100 -19.31 -14.09 -16.57
CA ASP A 100 -20.15 -14.91 -17.43
C ASP A 100 -20.25 -16.33 -16.84
N LEU A 101 -21.46 -16.70 -16.44
CA LEU A 101 -21.75 -18.01 -15.86
C LEU A 101 -22.17 -19.05 -16.90
N VAL A 102 -22.42 -18.63 -18.16
CA VAL A 102 -22.82 -19.56 -19.23
C VAL A 102 -21.81 -20.71 -19.41
N PRO A 103 -20.48 -20.46 -19.43
CA PRO A 103 -19.51 -21.55 -19.56
C PRO A 103 -19.57 -22.57 -18.42
N LEU A 104 -19.96 -22.16 -17.20
CA LEU A 104 -20.12 -23.09 -16.08
C LEU A 104 -21.34 -23.98 -16.27
N VAL A 105 -22.45 -23.42 -16.75
CA VAL A 105 -23.68 -24.17 -17.06
C VAL A 105 -23.45 -25.15 -18.20
N GLU A 106 -22.70 -24.76 -19.23
CA GLU A 106 -22.40 -25.63 -20.37
C GLU A 106 -21.65 -26.90 -19.97
N ASN A 107 -20.69 -26.75 -19.06
CA ASN A 107 -19.87 -27.85 -18.53
C ASN A 107 -20.53 -28.63 -17.38
N THR A 108 -21.76 -28.27 -16.98
CA THR A 108 -22.48 -28.96 -15.90
C THR A 108 -23.12 -30.26 -16.40
N ASP A 109 -23.00 -31.32 -15.60
CA ASP A 109 -23.71 -32.58 -15.80
C ASP A 109 -25.15 -32.51 -15.25
N PHE A 110 -26.13 -32.66 -16.15
CA PHE A 110 -27.56 -32.63 -15.81
C PHE A 110 -28.18 -34.02 -15.66
N SER A 111 -27.39 -35.09 -15.76
CA SER A 111 -27.84 -36.47 -15.57
C SER A 111 -28.59 -36.69 -14.25
N PRO A 112 -28.13 -36.15 -13.10
CA PRO A 112 -28.86 -36.30 -11.84
C PRO A 112 -30.26 -35.67 -11.84
N ALA A 113 -30.43 -34.54 -12.54
CA ALA A 113 -31.73 -33.87 -12.66
C ALA A 113 -32.69 -34.69 -13.52
N PHE A 114 -32.18 -35.33 -14.58
CA PHE A 114 -32.96 -36.25 -15.39
C PHE A 114 -33.37 -37.49 -14.60
N ASP A 115 -32.45 -38.10 -13.85
CA ASP A 115 -32.72 -39.30 -13.04
C ASP A 115 -33.82 -39.03 -12.00
N ALA A 116 -33.73 -37.89 -11.31
CA ALA A 116 -34.74 -37.45 -10.36
C ALA A 116 -36.11 -37.23 -11.03
N LEU A 117 -36.15 -36.62 -12.22
CA LEU A 117 -37.38 -36.44 -12.98
C LEU A 117 -37.97 -37.78 -13.43
N SER A 118 -37.15 -38.66 -14.01
CA SER A 118 -37.56 -39.98 -14.50
C SER A 118 -38.19 -40.80 -13.38
N LYS A 119 -37.52 -40.86 -12.22
CA LYS A 119 -38.03 -41.54 -11.02
C LYS A 119 -39.35 -40.94 -10.56
N THR A 120 -39.46 -39.61 -10.50
CA THR A 120 -40.70 -38.93 -10.09
C THR A 120 -41.86 -39.24 -11.05
N VAL A 121 -41.61 -39.31 -12.36
CA VAL A 121 -42.62 -39.68 -13.36
C VAL A 121 -43.07 -41.12 -13.18
N MET A 122 -42.12 -42.04 -12.95
CA MET A 122 -42.41 -43.47 -12.73
C MET A 122 -43.19 -43.73 -11.44
N GLU A 123 -42.96 -42.95 -10.39
CA GLU A 123 -43.70 -43.02 -9.12
C GLU A 123 -45.07 -42.31 -9.19
N SER A 124 -45.31 -41.50 -10.22
CA SER A 124 -46.56 -40.75 -10.38
C SER A 124 -47.69 -41.58 -10.98
N LYS A 125 -48.90 -40.99 -11.01
CA LYS A 125 -50.07 -41.54 -11.72
C LYS A 125 -49.82 -41.78 -13.22
N PHE A 126 -48.81 -41.11 -13.80
CA PHE A 126 -48.40 -41.32 -15.18
C PHE A 126 -47.44 -42.50 -15.36
N GLY A 127 -46.77 -42.97 -14.31
CA GLY A 127 -45.83 -44.10 -14.38
C GLY A 127 -46.49 -45.40 -14.85
N GLY A 128 -47.74 -45.64 -14.45
CA GLY A 128 -48.52 -46.78 -14.94
C GLY A 128 -48.80 -46.71 -16.44
N ALA A 129 -49.03 -45.52 -16.99
CA ALA A 129 -49.19 -45.32 -18.42
C ALA A 129 -47.85 -45.46 -19.18
N VAL A 130 -46.78 -44.89 -18.64
CA VAL A 130 -45.42 -44.98 -19.22
C VAL A 130 -44.91 -46.42 -19.23
N SER A 131 -45.24 -47.22 -18.21
CA SER A 131 -44.89 -48.65 -18.12
C SER A 131 -45.47 -49.48 -19.28
N LEU A 132 -46.64 -49.10 -19.81
CA LEU A 132 -47.22 -49.77 -20.98
C LEU A 132 -46.47 -49.47 -22.28
N PHE A 133 -45.67 -48.41 -22.33
CA PHE A 133 -44.88 -47.97 -23.48
C PHE A 133 -43.37 -48.23 -23.32
N GLY A 134 -42.97 -49.13 -22.41
CA GLY A 134 -41.55 -49.49 -22.20
C GLY A 134 -40.94 -48.97 -20.90
N GLY A 135 -41.72 -48.28 -20.06
CA GLY A 135 -41.31 -47.88 -18.71
C GLY A 135 -40.09 -46.96 -18.69
N GLU A 136 -39.18 -47.20 -17.76
CA GLU A 136 -37.96 -46.40 -17.56
C GLU A 136 -37.07 -46.34 -18.81
N SER A 137 -36.99 -47.44 -19.57
CA SER A 137 -36.21 -47.49 -20.82
C SER A 137 -36.75 -46.56 -21.92
N ALA A 138 -38.05 -46.27 -21.90
CA ALA A 138 -38.65 -45.29 -22.82
C ALA A 138 -38.30 -43.85 -22.45
N LEU A 139 -38.10 -43.58 -21.15
CA LEU A 139 -37.65 -42.27 -20.67
C LEU A 139 -36.17 -42.05 -20.96
N GLU A 140 -35.34 -43.09 -20.87
CA GLU A 140 -33.88 -43.00 -21.05
C GLU A 140 -33.48 -42.38 -22.41
N GLY A 141 -34.24 -42.66 -23.48
CA GLY A 141 -34.04 -42.03 -24.79
C GLY A 141 -34.23 -40.50 -24.81
N LEU A 142 -34.82 -39.93 -23.76
CA LEU A 142 -35.01 -38.49 -23.57
C LEU A 142 -33.94 -37.84 -22.70
N ARG A 143 -32.96 -38.59 -22.17
CA ARG A 143 -31.90 -38.04 -21.31
C ARG A 143 -31.14 -36.91 -21.99
N GLU A 144 -30.60 -37.16 -23.18
CA GLU A 144 -29.85 -36.17 -23.96
C GLU A 144 -30.68 -34.92 -24.31
N PRO A 145 -31.89 -35.03 -24.91
CA PRO A 145 -32.69 -33.85 -25.24
C PRO A 145 -33.19 -33.11 -24.00
N PHE A 146 -33.45 -33.79 -22.88
CA PHE A 146 -33.77 -33.14 -21.61
C PHE A 146 -32.58 -32.33 -21.09
N SER A 147 -31.41 -32.95 -20.97
CA SER A 147 -30.18 -32.29 -20.52
C SER A 147 -29.83 -31.06 -21.37
N ASN A 148 -29.98 -31.16 -22.69
CA ASN A 148 -29.74 -30.04 -23.61
C ASN A 148 -30.75 -28.90 -23.43
N LYS A 149 -32.05 -29.22 -23.27
CA LYS A 149 -33.07 -28.20 -23.00
C LYS A 149 -32.88 -27.55 -21.63
N LEU A 150 -32.55 -28.34 -20.61
CA LEU A 150 -32.32 -27.84 -19.26
C LEU A 150 -31.08 -26.93 -19.22
N ARG A 151 -29.97 -27.36 -19.84
CA ARG A 151 -28.78 -26.52 -20.03
C ARG A 151 -29.14 -25.19 -20.68
N SER A 152 -29.86 -25.21 -21.79
CA SER A 152 -30.29 -23.99 -22.48
C SER A 152 -31.16 -23.08 -21.61
N ALA A 153 -32.09 -23.66 -20.84
CA ALA A 153 -32.96 -22.91 -19.94
C ALA A 153 -32.16 -22.27 -18.79
N VAL A 154 -31.26 -23.02 -18.17
CA VAL A 154 -30.39 -22.52 -17.09
C VAL A 154 -29.43 -21.46 -17.62
N SER A 155 -28.85 -21.63 -18.82
CA SER A 155 -28.01 -20.62 -19.47
C SER A 155 -28.77 -19.31 -19.70
N ALA A 156 -30.04 -19.39 -20.13
CA ALA A 156 -30.90 -18.22 -20.27
C ALA A 156 -31.21 -17.55 -18.91
N ILE A 157 -31.41 -18.33 -17.84
CA ILE A 157 -31.63 -17.82 -16.49
C ILE A 157 -30.39 -17.07 -15.99
N VAL A 158 -29.20 -17.67 -16.03
CA VAL A 158 -27.97 -17.02 -15.53
C VAL A 158 -27.55 -15.80 -16.36
N SER A 159 -27.96 -15.77 -17.63
CA SER A 159 -27.75 -14.61 -18.51
C SER A 159 -28.78 -13.50 -18.31
N SER A 160 -29.90 -13.79 -17.63
CA SER A 160 -31.00 -12.83 -17.46
C SER A 160 -30.59 -11.66 -16.57
N SER A 161 -31.15 -10.48 -16.83
CA SER A 161 -30.93 -9.29 -16.02
C SER A 161 -31.40 -9.48 -14.58
N VAL A 162 -32.46 -10.26 -14.35
CA VAL A 162 -33.00 -10.54 -13.01
C VAL A 162 -31.99 -11.33 -12.18
N PHE A 163 -31.41 -12.40 -12.74
CA PHE A 163 -30.40 -13.19 -12.05
C PHE A 163 -29.14 -12.35 -11.78
N LYS A 164 -28.66 -11.59 -12.78
CA LYS A 164 -27.50 -10.72 -12.63
C LYS A 164 -27.71 -9.67 -11.54
N ALA A 165 -28.88 -9.06 -11.45
CA ALA A 165 -29.21 -8.11 -10.39
C ALA A 165 -29.28 -8.75 -8.99
N GLN A 166 -29.75 -10.01 -8.89
CA GLN A 166 -29.72 -10.74 -7.62
C GLN A 166 -28.30 -11.12 -7.20
N LEU A 167 -27.47 -11.54 -8.16
CA LEU A 167 -26.06 -11.83 -7.94
C LEU A 167 -25.31 -10.58 -7.47
N GLU A 168 -25.54 -9.46 -8.14
CA GLU A 168 -25.00 -8.14 -7.78
C GLU A 168 -25.33 -7.79 -6.32
N HIS A 169 -26.60 -7.87 -5.93
CA HIS A 169 -27.02 -7.59 -4.55
C HIS A 169 -26.34 -8.50 -3.51
N HIS A 170 -25.98 -9.74 -3.86
CA HIS A 170 -25.32 -10.66 -2.93
C HIS A 170 -23.82 -10.43 -2.83
N ILE A 171 -23.14 -10.12 -3.94
CA ILE A 171 -21.69 -9.85 -3.96
C ILE A 171 -21.39 -8.46 -3.39
N GLN A 172 -22.21 -7.46 -3.73
CA GLN A 172 -22.13 -6.11 -3.14
C GLN A 172 -22.59 -6.06 -1.68
N GLY A 173 -23.07 -7.17 -1.12
CA GLY A 173 -23.35 -7.25 0.31
C GLY A 173 -22.11 -6.84 1.11
N SER A 174 -22.29 -5.91 2.04
CA SER A 174 -21.20 -5.28 2.80
C SER A 174 -20.25 -6.28 3.47
N ALA A 175 -20.75 -7.48 3.78
CA ALA A 175 -19.98 -8.56 4.37
C ALA A 175 -18.73 -8.94 3.55
N LEU A 176 -18.83 -9.09 2.22
CA LEU A 176 -17.66 -9.49 1.42
C LEU A 176 -16.57 -8.41 1.38
N SER A 177 -17.00 -7.15 1.24
CA SER A 177 -16.08 -6.01 1.27
C SER A 177 -15.43 -5.85 2.64
N GLU A 178 -16.19 -6.03 3.72
CA GLU A 178 -15.67 -5.99 5.10
C GLU A 178 -14.69 -7.14 5.38
N ASP A 179 -15.02 -8.37 4.97
CA ASP A 179 -14.13 -9.53 5.11
C ASP A 179 -12.83 -9.35 4.30
N MET A 180 -12.92 -8.77 3.10
CA MET A 180 -11.75 -8.46 2.29
C MET A 180 -10.88 -7.36 2.93
N LEU A 181 -11.49 -6.31 3.50
CA LEU A 181 -10.76 -5.29 4.24
C LEU A 181 -9.99 -5.88 5.42
N VAL A 182 -10.62 -6.77 6.19
CA VAL A 182 -9.97 -7.48 7.30
C VAL A 182 -8.80 -8.33 6.79
N SER A 183 -9.02 -9.09 5.72
CA SER A 183 -7.98 -9.94 5.12
C SER A 183 -6.78 -9.12 4.62
N ILE A 184 -7.04 -7.96 3.99
CA ILE A 184 -6.00 -7.04 3.54
C ILE A 184 -5.27 -6.42 4.73
N ASP A 185 -5.98 -5.99 5.77
CA ASP A 185 -5.41 -5.45 7.00
C ASP A 185 -4.43 -6.43 7.66
N GLU A 186 -4.83 -7.70 7.77
CA GLU A 186 -4.00 -8.78 8.30
C GLU A 186 -2.75 -9.01 7.44
N LEU A 187 -2.91 -9.07 6.10
CA LEU A 187 -1.81 -9.26 5.17
C LEU A 187 -0.80 -8.12 5.25
N ILE A 188 -1.28 -6.87 5.31
CA ILE A 188 -0.47 -5.68 5.48
C ILE A 188 0.26 -5.73 6.81
N THR A 189 -0.45 -6.05 7.89
CA THR A 189 0.13 -6.14 9.23
C THR A 189 1.29 -7.14 9.26
N LYS A 190 1.09 -8.34 8.70
CA LYS A 190 2.13 -9.36 8.59
C LYS A 190 3.35 -8.89 7.80
N ARG A 191 3.13 -8.17 6.68
CA ARG A 191 4.25 -7.59 5.91
C ARG A 191 4.98 -6.48 6.65
N LEU A 192 4.28 -5.68 7.44
CA LEU A 192 4.90 -4.64 8.25
C LEU A 192 5.69 -5.21 9.43
N GLU A 193 5.29 -6.36 9.96
CA GLU A 193 6.05 -7.09 10.99
C GLU A 193 7.38 -7.64 10.46
N GLU A 194 7.48 -7.95 9.17
CA GLU A 194 8.73 -8.35 8.52
C GLU A 194 9.72 -7.19 8.33
N LEU A 195 9.28 -5.94 8.51
CA LEU A 195 10.18 -4.79 8.45
C LEU A 195 11.13 -4.77 9.64
N SER A 196 12.37 -4.37 9.40
CA SER A 196 13.34 -4.08 10.44
C SER A 196 13.54 -2.57 10.62
N PRO A 197 14.00 -2.10 11.80
CA PRO A 197 14.36 -0.70 12.00
C PRO A 197 15.36 -0.18 10.96
N ALA A 198 16.30 -1.01 10.53
CA ALA A 198 17.30 -0.67 9.51
C ALA A 198 16.66 -0.40 8.14
N MET A 199 15.63 -1.15 7.75
CA MET A 199 14.91 -0.93 6.49
C MET A 199 14.16 0.40 6.51
N VAL A 200 13.47 0.72 7.62
CA VAL A 200 12.77 2.01 7.77
C VAL A 200 13.76 3.16 7.77
N LYS A 201 14.89 3.03 8.46
CA LYS A 201 15.99 4.01 8.41
C LYS A 201 16.42 4.26 6.97
N ALA A 202 16.67 3.20 6.20
CA ALA A 202 17.10 3.31 4.81
C ALA A 202 16.06 4.03 3.93
N LEU A 203 14.78 3.66 4.07
CA LEU A 203 13.68 4.29 3.33
C LEU A 203 13.56 5.79 3.65
N VAL A 204 13.53 6.16 4.93
CA VAL A 204 13.43 7.56 5.34
C VAL A 204 14.66 8.33 4.86
N GLN A 205 15.86 7.76 5.03
CA GLN A 205 17.09 8.38 4.59
C GLN A 205 17.10 8.62 3.07
N GLU A 206 16.67 7.65 2.27
CA GLU A 206 16.56 7.82 0.82
C GLU A 206 15.61 8.97 0.45
N LEU A 207 14.47 9.07 1.12
CA LEU A 207 13.46 10.11 0.86
C LEU A 207 13.94 11.53 1.21
N ILE A 208 14.67 11.72 2.32
CA ILE A 208 14.95 13.08 2.85
C ILE A 208 16.41 13.52 2.74
N LYS A 209 17.36 12.62 2.43
CA LYS A 209 18.80 12.93 2.43
C LYS A 209 19.18 14.10 1.54
N GLU A 210 18.54 14.25 0.38
CA GLU A 210 18.81 15.38 -0.53
C GLU A 210 18.40 16.73 0.05
N HIS A 211 17.34 16.74 0.85
CA HIS A 211 16.79 17.92 1.49
C HIS A 211 17.56 18.28 2.77
N LEU A 212 17.99 17.29 3.55
CA LEU A 212 18.76 17.51 4.78
C LEU A 212 20.11 18.22 4.52
N GLY A 213 20.73 17.99 3.36
CA GLY A 213 21.98 18.67 3.00
C GLY A 213 21.87 20.20 2.96
N TRP A 214 20.69 20.75 2.65
CA TRP A 214 20.45 22.20 2.67
C TRP A 214 20.47 22.78 4.09
N LEU A 215 20.07 21.98 5.08
CA LEU A 215 20.01 22.39 6.46
C LEU A 215 21.43 22.73 6.98
N VAL A 216 22.45 22.00 6.51
CA VAL A 216 23.87 22.27 6.82
C VAL A 216 24.35 23.56 6.17
N VAL A 217 24.00 23.78 4.89
CA VAL A 217 24.35 25.00 4.17
C VAL A 217 23.79 26.22 4.89
N TRP A 218 22.50 26.20 5.23
CA TRP A 218 21.87 27.30 5.97
C TRP A 218 22.44 27.48 7.37
N GLY A 219 22.76 26.38 8.08
CA GLY A 219 23.48 26.45 9.35
C GLY A 219 24.80 27.22 9.24
N GLY A 220 25.56 26.98 8.18
CA GLY A 220 26.79 27.73 7.91
C GLY A 220 26.55 29.19 7.49
N VAL A 221 25.56 29.45 6.63
CA VAL A 221 25.21 30.82 6.19
C VAL A 221 24.75 31.67 7.38
N PHE A 222 23.81 31.17 8.19
CA PHE A 222 23.33 31.91 9.37
C PHE A 222 24.39 32.03 10.45
N GLY A 223 25.18 30.97 10.69
CA GLY A 223 26.35 31.05 11.56
C GLY A 223 27.31 32.15 11.12
N GLY A 224 27.66 32.19 9.83
CA GLY A 224 28.56 33.21 9.28
C GLY A 224 28.02 34.64 9.40
N LEU A 225 26.72 34.84 9.14
CA LEU A 225 26.05 36.12 9.33
C LEU A 225 26.10 36.58 10.79
N ILE A 226 25.81 35.68 11.74
CA ILE A 226 25.90 35.96 13.18
C ILE A 226 27.34 36.32 13.56
N GLY A 227 28.32 35.55 13.09
CA GLY A 227 29.74 35.83 13.33
C GLY A 227 30.17 37.19 12.79
N LEU A 228 29.70 37.58 11.60
CA LEU A 228 29.98 38.89 11.01
C LEU A 228 29.39 40.01 11.87
N LEU A 229 28.11 39.88 12.26
CA LEU A 229 27.45 40.86 13.11
C LEU A 229 28.13 40.98 14.47
N SER A 230 28.54 39.86 15.07
CA SER A 230 29.27 39.86 16.34
C SER A 230 30.58 40.62 16.23
N ALA A 231 31.33 40.49 15.14
CA ALA A 231 32.60 41.21 14.95
C ALA A 231 32.46 42.71 14.68
N VAL A 232 31.27 43.17 14.29
CA VAL A 232 31.00 44.61 14.09
C VAL A 232 30.47 45.25 15.39
N VAL A 233 29.81 44.45 16.24
CA VAL A 233 29.20 44.91 17.49
C VAL A 233 30.17 44.85 18.68
N PHE A 234 31.06 43.86 18.71
CA PHE A 234 32.07 43.64 19.75
C PHE A 234 33.47 43.89 19.18
#